data_AF-A0A8D8IGR7-F1
#
_entry.id   AF-A0A8D8IGR7-F1
#
_cell.length_a   1.000
_cell.length_b   1.000
_cell.length_c   1.000
_cell.angle_alpha   90.00
_cell.angle_beta   90.00
_cell.angle_gamma   90.00
#
_symmetry.space_group_name_H-M   'P 1'
#
loop_
_entity.id
_entity.type
_entity.pdbx_description
1 polymer ?
#
loop_
_entity_poly.entity_id
_entity_poly.type
_entity_poly.pdbx_seq_one_letter_code
_entity_poly.pdbx_strand_id
1 'polypeptide(L)'
;VTSFMDIDNLMAEGNKSRTVAATNMNSESSRSHAVFTVVLTQTLIDTLSGVTGEKVSRVSLVDLAGSERAVKTGAVGERLKEGSNINKSLTTLGLVISKLADQTSGSKNKDKFVPYRDSVLTWLLKDNLGGNSKTVMLATLSPAADNYEETLSTLRYADRAKRIVNHAVVNEDPNARIIRELRMEVETLREMLKHATGTSLPGEMKRVDIHDKLAESENLMKQISQTWEEKLEKTEQIQSERQQALEKMGISVQDSGIKVEKNKYYLVNLNADPSLNELLVYYLKEVTLIGGHNNEGTTKQLPDIQLMGLGIQPEHCLITIEDGELFMAPIDSARCCVNGSVATEKTSLNHGDRILWGNHHFFRVNCPKSNN
;
A
#
# COMPACT_ATOMS: atom_id res chain seq x y z
N VAL A 1 5.72 -0.31 -15.24
CA VAL A 1 5.11 -0.22 -16.58
C VAL A 1 5.70 0.99 -17.30
N THR A 2 6.12 0.84 -18.55
CA THR A 2 6.74 1.93 -19.33
C THR A 2 6.02 2.19 -20.66
N SER A 3 5.05 1.35 -21.01
CA SER A 3 4.20 1.53 -22.19
C SER A 3 2.72 1.30 -21.90
N PHE A 4 1.84 1.80 -22.77
CA PHE A 4 0.42 1.45 -22.75
C PHE A 4 0.20 -0.07 -22.84
N MET A 5 1.00 -0.75 -23.67
CA MET A 5 0.87 -2.19 -23.89
C MET A 5 1.13 -2.99 -22.61
N ASP A 6 2.07 -2.55 -21.76
CA ASP A 6 2.33 -3.20 -20.46
C ASP A 6 1.09 -3.11 -19.56
N ILE A 7 0.44 -1.94 -19.55
CA ILE A 7 -0.77 -1.70 -18.76
C ILE A 7 -1.91 -2.56 -19.29
N ASP A 8 -2.09 -2.60 -20.61
CA ASP A 8 -3.14 -3.39 -21.26
C ASP A 8 -2.96 -4.89 -21.00
N ASN A 9 -1.72 -5.39 -21.07
CA ASN A 9 -1.41 -6.79 -20.77
C ASN A 9 -1.72 -7.14 -19.29
N LEU A 10 -1.31 -6.30 -18.33
CA LEU A 10 -1.60 -6.51 -16.91
C LEU A 10 -3.11 -6.42 -16.63
N MET A 11 -3.81 -5.51 -17.30
CA MET A 11 -5.26 -5.39 -17.19
C MET A 11 -5.97 -6.63 -17.77
N ALA A 12 -5.52 -7.13 -18.91
CA ALA A 12 -6.05 -8.35 -19.52
C ALA A 12 -5.79 -9.59 -18.64
N GLU A 13 -4.61 -9.69 -18.04
CA GLU A 13 -4.28 -10.75 -17.08
C GLU A 13 -5.13 -10.66 -15.82
N GLY A 14 -5.28 -9.48 -15.22
CA GLY A 14 -6.16 -9.25 -14.07
C GLY A 14 -7.61 -9.62 -14.36
N ASN A 15 -8.12 -9.26 -15.54
CA ASN A 15 -9.47 -9.63 -15.99
C ASN A 15 -9.63 -11.15 -16.20
N LYS A 16 -8.61 -11.83 -16.73
CA LYS A 16 -8.61 -13.30 -16.86
C LYS A 16 -8.63 -13.97 -15.49
N SER A 17 -7.80 -13.52 -14.56
CA SER A 17 -7.78 -14.04 -13.19
C SER A 17 -9.12 -13.85 -12.49
N ARG A 18 -9.79 -12.71 -12.71
CA ARG A 18 -11.17 -12.46 -12.24
C ARG A 18 -12.18 -13.42 -12.87
N THR A 19 -11.95 -13.86 -14.11
CA THR A 19 -12.84 -14.79 -14.85
C THR A 19 -12.63 -16.25 -14.46
N VAL A 20 -11.39 -16.67 -14.14
CA VAL A 20 -11.07 -18.08 -13.80
C VAL A 20 -11.57 -18.47 -12.41
N ALA A 21 -11.62 -17.52 -11.46
CA ALA A 21 -12.26 -17.74 -10.16
C ALA A 21 -13.75 -18.13 -10.30
N ALA A 22 -14.43 -17.60 -11.32
CA ALA A 22 -15.82 -17.89 -11.64
C ALA A 22 -15.98 -19.28 -12.29
N THR A 23 -15.97 -20.38 -11.51
CA THR A 23 -16.34 -21.70 -12.06
C THR A 23 -17.54 -22.39 -11.41
N ASN A 24 -18.35 -22.91 -12.34
CA ASN A 24 -19.44 -23.89 -12.27
C ASN A 24 -20.80 -23.58 -11.66
N MET A 25 -21.12 -22.37 -11.17
CA MET A 25 -22.54 -22.13 -10.87
C MET A 25 -23.10 -20.70 -10.74
N ASN A 26 -22.39 -19.60 -11.05
CA ASN A 26 -22.95 -18.25 -11.28
C ASN A 26 -21.85 -17.26 -11.71
N SER A 27 -22.24 -16.12 -12.31
CA SER A 27 -21.34 -15.03 -12.69
C SER A 27 -20.79 -14.29 -11.45
N GLU A 28 -19.62 -14.68 -10.97
CA GLU A 28 -18.92 -14.09 -9.80
C GLU A 28 -18.52 -12.61 -9.98
N SER A 29 -18.52 -12.12 -11.22
CA SER A 29 -18.23 -10.71 -11.54
C SER A 29 -19.19 -9.71 -10.87
N SER A 30 -20.41 -10.11 -10.50
CA SER A 30 -21.34 -9.23 -9.77
C SER A 30 -21.10 -9.20 -8.25
N ARG A 31 -20.19 -10.04 -7.75
CA ARG A 31 -20.01 -10.30 -6.31
C ARG A 31 -18.65 -9.91 -5.77
N SER A 32 -17.74 -9.43 -6.61
CA SER A 32 -16.42 -8.96 -6.20
C SER A 32 -16.24 -7.47 -6.51
N HIS A 33 -15.40 -6.79 -5.73
CA HIS A 33 -14.93 -5.45 -6.05
C HIS A 33 -13.59 -5.57 -6.78
N ALA A 34 -13.40 -4.82 -7.86
CA ALA A 34 -12.09 -4.68 -8.50
C ALA A 34 -11.56 -3.26 -8.28
N VAL A 35 -10.31 -3.16 -7.84
CA VAL A 35 -9.61 -1.89 -7.64
C VAL A 35 -8.37 -1.89 -8.53
N PHE A 36 -8.38 -1.07 -9.56
CA PHE A 36 -7.24 -0.85 -10.43
C PHE A 36 -6.58 0.48 -10.06
N THR A 37 -5.31 0.45 -9.67
CA THR A 37 -4.60 1.66 -9.23
C THR A 37 -3.38 1.92 -10.10
N VAL A 38 -3.28 3.15 -10.60
CA VAL A 38 -2.10 3.67 -11.28
C VAL A 38 -1.46 4.73 -10.40
N VAL A 39 -0.19 4.53 -10.08
CA VAL A 39 0.63 5.55 -9.42
C VAL A 39 1.52 6.19 -10.47
N LEU A 40 1.36 7.50 -10.65
CA LEU A 40 2.16 8.31 -11.54
C LEU A 40 3.03 9.24 -10.71
N THR A 41 4.34 8.99 -10.77
CA THR A 41 5.37 9.87 -10.20
C THR A 41 5.96 10.72 -11.31
N GLN A 42 5.93 12.04 -11.12
CA GLN A 42 6.55 13.02 -11.99
C GLN A 42 7.73 13.65 -11.24
N THR A 43 8.93 13.42 -11.74
CA THR A 43 10.13 14.12 -11.29
C THR A 43 10.32 15.39 -12.12
N LEU A 44 10.35 16.53 -11.44
CA LEU A 44 10.61 17.85 -12.00
C LEU A 44 12.05 18.23 -11.67
N ILE A 45 12.86 18.45 -12.70
CA ILE A 45 14.25 18.86 -12.55
C ILE A 45 14.35 20.33 -12.90
N ASP A 46 14.79 21.15 -11.96
CA ASP A 46 15.18 22.52 -12.24
C ASP A 46 16.57 22.53 -12.88
N THR A 47 16.63 22.86 -14.17
CA THR A 47 17.87 22.86 -14.96
C THR A 47 18.89 23.90 -14.50
N LEU A 48 18.48 24.92 -13.75
CA LEU A 48 19.39 25.96 -13.25
C LEU A 48 20.02 25.59 -11.90
N SER A 49 19.31 24.84 -11.06
CA SER A 49 19.76 24.50 -9.72
C SER A 49 20.18 23.04 -9.54
N GLY A 50 19.84 22.18 -10.50
CA GLY A 50 20.01 20.73 -10.36
C GLY A 50 19.07 20.10 -9.34
N VAL A 51 18.19 20.88 -8.70
CA VAL A 51 17.26 20.38 -7.68
C VAL A 51 16.14 19.59 -8.35
N THR A 52 15.90 18.39 -7.86
CA THR A 52 14.83 17.51 -8.29
C THR A 52 13.69 17.54 -7.27
N GLY A 53 12.48 17.85 -7.72
CA GLY A 53 11.25 17.72 -6.93
C GLY A 53 10.37 16.61 -7.48
N GLU A 54 9.61 15.94 -6.63
CA GLU A 54 8.68 14.90 -7.06
C GLU A 54 7.23 15.29 -6.80
N LYS A 55 6.37 14.93 -7.75
CA LYS A 55 4.92 14.97 -7.62
C LYS A 55 4.37 13.59 -7.82
N VAL A 56 3.51 13.14 -6.91
CA VAL A 56 2.91 11.82 -6.97
C VAL A 56 1.40 11.94 -7.11
N SER A 57 0.84 11.25 -8.09
CA SER A 57 -0.60 11.13 -8.24
C SER A 57 -1.01 9.67 -8.23
N ARG A 58 -2.09 9.36 -7.51
CA ARG A 58 -2.67 8.03 -7.44
C ARG A 58 -4.05 8.08 -8.06
N VAL A 59 -4.23 7.38 -9.17
CA VAL A 59 -5.51 7.20 -9.84
C VAL A 59 -6.04 5.83 -9.47
N SER A 60 -7.22 5.77 -8.86
CA SER A 60 -7.87 4.52 -8.49
C SER A 60 -9.19 4.41 -9.24
N LEU A 61 -9.31 3.39 -10.09
CA LEU A 61 -10.52 2.99 -10.78
C LEU A 61 -11.14 1.83 -10.02
N VAL A 62 -12.35 2.01 -9.53
CA VAL A 62 -13.02 1.05 -8.64
C VAL A 62 -14.30 0.58 -9.31
N ASP A 63 -14.37 -0.72 -9.60
CA ASP A 63 -15.55 -1.43 -10.07
C ASP A 63 -16.16 -2.16 -8.87
N LEU A 64 -17.30 -1.69 -8.39
CA LEU A 64 -17.93 -2.23 -7.18
C LEU A 64 -18.80 -3.44 -7.52
N ALA A 65 -18.90 -4.38 -6.57
CA ALA A 65 -19.89 -5.43 -6.62
C ALA A 65 -21.32 -4.85 -6.73
N GLY A 66 -22.24 -5.66 -7.24
CA GLY A 66 -23.64 -5.32 -7.41
C GLY A 66 -24.27 -4.79 -6.13
N SER A 67 -25.04 -3.70 -6.24
CA SER A 67 -25.70 -3.04 -5.11
C SER A 67 -27.03 -3.71 -4.72
N GLU A 68 -27.45 -4.74 -5.44
CA GLU A 68 -28.71 -5.45 -5.23
C GLU A 68 -28.74 -6.25 -3.92
N ARG A 69 -29.92 -6.35 -3.32
CA ARG A 69 -30.09 -7.09 -2.06
C ARG A 69 -30.02 -8.60 -2.27
N ALA A 70 -29.32 -9.28 -1.36
CA ALA A 70 -29.15 -10.74 -1.35
C ALA A 70 -30.46 -11.55 -1.43
N VAL A 71 -31.59 -11.01 -0.94
CA VAL A 71 -32.90 -11.70 -0.95
C VAL A 71 -33.38 -12.02 -2.38
N LYS A 72 -33.03 -11.19 -3.37
CA LYS A 72 -33.37 -11.46 -4.78
C LYS A 72 -32.49 -12.54 -5.42
N THR A 73 -31.39 -12.94 -4.77
CA THR A 73 -30.39 -13.85 -5.35
C THR A 73 -30.65 -15.33 -5.06
N GLY A 74 -31.61 -15.67 -4.18
CA GLY A 74 -31.99 -17.05 -3.87
C GLY A 74 -30.88 -17.91 -3.22
N ALA A 75 -29.83 -17.29 -2.65
CA ALA A 75 -28.65 -18.01 -2.14
C ALA A 75 -28.88 -18.67 -0.76
N VAL A 76 -28.45 -19.93 -0.59
CA VAL A 76 -28.54 -20.72 0.67
C VAL A 76 -27.16 -21.27 1.04
N GLY A 77 -26.88 -21.48 2.33
CA GLY A 77 -25.67 -22.15 2.83
C GLY A 77 -24.39 -21.30 2.82
N GLU A 78 -23.24 -21.85 2.40
CA GLU A 78 -21.96 -21.12 2.30
C GLU A 78 -22.05 -19.88 1.40
N ARG A 79 -22.91 -19.91 0.38
CA ARG A 79 -23.21 -18.77 -0.50
C ARG A 79 -23.87 -17.60 0.23
N LEU A 80 -24.58 -17.86 1.33
CA LEU A 80 -25.16 -16.83 2.18
C LEU A 80 -24.09 -16.20 3.10
N LYS A 81 -23.10 -16.98 3.55
CA LYS A 81 -21.94 -16.45 4.29
C LYS A 81 -21.04 -15.58 3.41
N GLU A 82 -20.77 -16.01 2.17
CA GLU A 82 -20.02 -15.24 1.18
C GLU A 82 -20.77 -13.95 0.79
N GLY A 83 -22.05 -14.07 0.42
CA GLY A 83 -22.91 -12.92 0.15
C GLY A 83 -23.03 -11.96 1.35
N SER A 84 -22.95 -12.46 2.59
CA SER A 84 -22.92 -11.62 3.80
C SER A 84 -21.66 -10.74 3.86
N ASN A 85 -20.48 -11.28 3.51
CA ASN A 85 -19.22 -10.50 3.52
C ASN A 85 -19.15 -9.48 2.38
N ILE A 86 -19.67 -9.80 1.19
CA ILE A 86 -19.74 -8.85 0.05
C ILE A 86 -20.69 -7.70 0.41
N ASN A 87 -21.88 -8.04 0.91
CA ASN A 87 -22.83 -7.05 1.39
C ASN A 87 -22.29 -6.26 2.59
N LYS A 88 -21.43 -6.85 3.43
CA LYS A 88 -20.76 -6.12 4.52
C LYS A 88 -19.95 -4.95 3.97
N SER A 89 -19.11 -5.16 2.95
CA SER A 89 -18.30 -4.09 2.37
C SER A 89 -19.13 -2.95 1.75
N LEU A 90 -20.19 -3.25 1.01
CA LEU A 90 -21.10 -2.25 0.44
C LEU A 90 -21.95 -1.55 1.51
N THR A 91 -22.38 -2.30 2.54
CA THR A 91 -23.11 -1.75 3.68
C THR A 91 -22.22 -0.78 4.46
N THR A 92 -20.97 -1.17 4.75
CA THR A 92 -19.98 -0.31 5.40
C THR A 92 -19.69 0.93 4.54
N LEU A 93 -19.55 0.78 3.22
CA LEU A 93 -19.40 1.91 2.30
C LEU A 93 -20.59 2.87 2.41
N GLY A 94 -21.82 2.34 2.46
CA GLY A 94 -23.03 3.14 2.66
C GLY A 94 -23.08 3.86 4.00
N LEU A 95 -22.59 3.23 5.07
CA LEU A 95 -22.47 3.86 6.39
C LEU A 95 -21.43 4.99 6.38
N VAL A 96 -20.26 4.77 5.77
CA VAL A 96 -19.21 5.79 5.60
C VAL A 96 -19.75 7.00 4.84
N ILE A 97 -20.42 6.77 3.70
CA ILE A 97 -20.99 7.84 2.88
C ILE A 97 -22.07 8.62 3.63
N SER A 98 -22.95 7.92 4.36
CA SER A 98 -24.00 8.57 5.15
C SER A 98 -23.41 9.43 6.26
N LYS A 99 -22.45 8.91 7.03
CA LYS A 99 -21.79 9.68 8.09
C LYS A 99 -21.05 10.91 7.54
N LEU A 100 -20.34 10.77 6.43
CA LEU A 100 -19.64 11.90 5.80
C LEU A 100 -20.62 12.97 5.29
N ALA A 101 -21.72 12.56 4.66
CA ALA A 101 -22.75 13.49 4.19
C ALA A 101 -23.45 14.25 5.35
N ASP A 102 -23.69 13.57 6.47
CA ASP A 102 -24.32 14.16 7.65
C ASP A 102 -23.38 15.14 8.39
N GLN A 103 -22.07 14.88 8.39
CA GLN A 103 -21.05 15.76 8.97
C GLN A 103 -21.00 17.13 8.27
N THR A 104 -21.17 17.17 6.94
CA THR A 104 -21.20 18.40 6.17
C THR A 104 -22.50 19.21 6.38
N SER A 105 -23.59 18.52 6.75
CA SER A 105 -24.93 19.12 6.87
C SER A 105 -25.21 19.81 8.22
N GLY A 106 -24.21 19.92 9.11
CA GLY A 106 -24.32 20.67 10.37
C GLY A 106 -25.20 20.01 11.45
N SER A 107 -25.54 18.72 11.29
CA SER A 107 -26.37 17.98 12.25
C SER A 107 -25.71 17.88 13.63
N LYS A 108 -26.50 18.07 14.70
CA LYS A 108 -26.04 18.15 16.11
C LYS A 108 -25.46 16.84 16.66
N ASN A 109 -25.60 15.73 15.94
CA ASN A 109 -25.01 14.44 16.32
C ASN A 109 -23.65 14.27 15.64
N LYS A 110 -22.63 14.99 16.14
CA LYS A 110 -21.23 14.87 15.67
C LYS A 110 -20.61 13.59 16.21
N ASP A 111 -21.07 12.43 15.75
CA ASP A 111 -20.22 11.25 15.81
C ASP A 111 -19.05 11.49 14.84
N LYS A 112 -17.90 11.88 15.39
CA LYS A 112 -16.68 12.16 14.61
C LYS A 112 -16.14 10.89 13.94
N PHE A 113 -16.57 9.72 14.40
CA PHE A 113 -16.01 8.46 13.96
C PHE A 113 -16.66 7.95 12.66
N VAL A 114 -15.87 7.94 11.58
CA VAL A 114 -16.25 7.32 10.30
C VAL A 114 -15.64 5.91 10.24
N PRO A 115 -16.44 4.84 10.08
CA PRO A 115 -16.03 3.44 10.25
C PRO A 115 -15.29 2.87 9.03
N TYR A 116 -14.21 3.51 8.58
CA TYR A 116 -13.46 3.02 7.42
C TYR A 116 -12.88 1.62 7.62
N ARG A 117 -12.56 1.24 8.86
CA ARG A 117 -11.90 -0.04 9.19
C ARG A 117 -12.85 -1.24 9.22
N ASP A 118 -14.16 -1.02 9.14
CA ASP A 118 -15.15 -2.09 9.28
C ASP A 118 -15.22 -3.00 8.03
N SER A 119 -14.62 -2.54 6.92
CA SER A 119 -14.41 -3.34 5.72
C SER A 119 -13.07 -2.99 5.04
N VAL A 120 -12.46 -3.96 4.37
CA VAL A 120 -11.22 -3.76 3.61
C VAL A 120 -11.41 -2.70 2.52
N LEU A 121 -12.54 -2.74 1.81
CA LEU A 121 -12.88 -1.77 0.76
C LEU A 121 -12.89 -0.34 1.29
N THR A 122 -13.62 -0.08 2.37
CA THR A 122 -13.68 1.27 2.96
C THR A 122 -12.36 1.71 3.56
N TRP A 123 -11.52 0.77 3.98
CA TRP A 123 -10.20 1.09 4.49
C TRP A 123 -9.24 1.51 3.36
N LEU A 124 -9.26 0.78 2.24
CA LEU A 124 -8.52 1.12 1.02
C LEU A 124 -8.96 2.47 0.45
N LEU A 125 -10.27 2.74 0.44
CA LEU A 125 -10.86 3.96 -0.12
C LEU A 125 -10.96 5.12 0.87
N LYS A 126 -10.31 5.01 2.04
CA LYS A 126 -10.36 6.04 3.09
C LYS A 126 -9.97 7.42 2.57
N ASP A 127 -8.88 7.51 1.80
CA ASP A 127 -8.41 8.78 1.25
C ASP A 127 -9.34 9.31 0.15
N ASN A 128 -10.06 8.41 -0.53
CA ASN A 128 -10.98 8.75 -1.62
C ASN A 128 -12.31 9.34 -1.13
N LEU A 129 -12.72 9.05 0.11
CA LEU A 129 -14.00 9.49 0.67
C LEU A 129 -13.78 10.39 1.88
N GLY A 130 -13.87 11.71 1.70
CA GLY A 130 -13.63 12.71 2.75
C GLY A 130 -12.15 13.03 3.00
N GLY A 131 -11.24 12.55 2.15
CA GLY A 131 -9.79 12.72 2.28
C GLY A 131 -9.15 13.55 1.17
N ASN A 132 -7.85 13.30 0.95
CA ASN A 132 -7.07 13.93 -0.12
C ASN A 132 -7.24 13.19 -1.44
N SER A 133 -8.35 13.45 -2.13
CA SER A 133 -8.65 12.83 -3.43
C SER A 133 -9.66 13.67 -4.21
N LYS A 134 -9.49 13.70 -5.53
CA LYS A 134 -10.55 14.14 -6.45
C LYS A 134 -11.38 12.92 -6.81
N THR A 135 -12.58 12.82 -6.25
CA THR A 135 -13.39 11.61 -6.34
C THR A 135 -14.61 11.84 -7.21
N VAL A 136 -14.85 10.92 -8.14
CA VAL A 136 -16.03 10.90 -9.02
C VAL A 136 -16.74 9.58 -8.80
N MET A 137 -18.05 9.63 -8.56
CA MET A 137 -18.90 8.45 -8.47
C MET A 137 -19.75 8.33 -9.72
N LEU A 138 -19.71 7.17 -10.38
CA LEU A 138 -20.59 6.83 -11.49
C LEU A 138 -21.70 5.90 -11.00
N ALA A 139 -22.92 6.42 -10.92
CA ALA A 139 -24.10 5.64 -10.57
C ALA A 139 -24.74 5.04 -11.84
N THR A 140 -24.53 3.75 -12.07
CA THR A 140 -25.11 3.02 -13.20
C THR A 140 -26.51 2.52 -12.85
N LEU A 141 -27.48 2.72 -13.75
CA LEU A 141 -28.90 2.45 -13.49
C LEU A 141 -29.51 1.64 -14.64
N SER A 142 -30.48 0.80 -14.31
CA SER A 142 -31.30 0.10 -15.30
C SER A 142 -32.58 0.90 -15.57
N PRO A 143 -32.97 1.10 -16.85
CA PRO A 143 -34.23 1.77 -17.18
C PRO A 143 -35.46 0.85 -17.03
N ALA A 144 -35.26 -0.44 -16.76
CA ALA A 144 -36.35 -1.42 -16.73
C ALA A 144 -37.20 -1.30 -15.45
N ALA A 145 -38.51 -1.46 -15.60
CA ALA A 145 -39.49 -1.25 -14.52
C ALA A 145 -39.35 -2.25 -13.36
N ASP A 146 -38.91 -3.47 -13.64
CA ASP A 146 -38.59 -4.50 -12.65
C ASP A 146 -37.42 -4.12 -11.73
N ASN A 147 -36.56 -3.19 -12.17
CA ASN A 147 -35.42 -2.68 -11.43
C ASN A 147 -35.69 -1.34 -10.72
N TYR A 148 -36.96 -0.91 -10.64
CA TYR A 148 -37.34 0.38 -10.05
C TYR A 148 -36.75 0.59 -8.64
N GLU A 149 -36.90 -0.38 -7.73
CA GLU A 149 -36.44 -0.27 -6.34
C GLU A 149 -34.91 -0.17 -6.21
N GLU A 150 -34.15 -0.90 -7.05
CA GLU A 150 -32.68 -0.84 -7.04
C GLU A 150 -32.17 0.48 -7.65
N THR A 151 -32.84 0.94 -8.71
CA THR A 151 -32.57 2.23 -9.35
C THR A 151 -32.80 3.38 -8.38
N LEU A 152 -33.93 3.38 -7.68
CA LEU A 152 -34.25 4.38 -6.65
C LEU A 152 -33.24 4.34 -5.49
N SER A 153 -32.84 3.14 -5.06
CA SER A 153 -31.85 2.96 -3.99
C SER A 153 -30.48 3.52 -4.40
N THR A 154 -30.05 3.27 -5.62
CA THR A 154 -28.79 3.78 -6.19
C THR A 154 -28.81 5.30 -6.32
N LEU A 155 -29.92 5.89 -6.80
CA LEU A 155 -30.09 7.35 -6.88
C LEU A 155 -30.03 8.02 -5.49
N ARG A 156 -30.70 7.45 -4.48
CA ARG A 156 -30.62 7.94 -3.09
C ARG A 156 -29.22 7.83 -2.50
N TYR A 157 -28.45 6.84 -2.95
CA TYR A 157 -27.06 6.67 -2.54
C TYR A 157 -26.18 7.75 -3.17
N ALA A 158 -26.33 7.99 -4.48
CA ALA A 158 -25.63 9.04 -5.20
C ALA A 158 -25.94 10.46 -4.67
N ASP A 159 -27.21 10.74 -4.32
CA ASP A 159 -27.60 12.02 -3.71
C ASP A 159 -26.87 12.29 -2.38
N ARG A 160 -26.70 11.26 -1.55
CA ARG A 160 -25.91 11.36 -0.31
C ARG A 160 -24.42 11.55 -0.61
N ALA A 161 -23.86 10.75 -1.51
CA ALA A 161 -22.45 10.83 -1.89
C ALA A 161 -22.07 12.22 -2.43
N LYS A 162 -22.97 12.88 -3.16
CA LYS A 162 -22.79 14.25 -3.66
C LYS A 162 -22.51 15.28 -2.57
N ARG A 163 -22.94 15.05 -1.33
CA ARG A 163 -22.76 15.98 -0.20
C ARG A 163 -21.39 15.85 0.47
N ILE A 164 -20.62 14.80 0.16
CA ILE A 164 -19.29 14.59 0.71
C ILE A 164 -18.33 15.62 0.13
N VAL A 165 -17.57 16.27 1.00
CA VAL A 165 -16.54 17.24 0.62
C VAL A 165 -15.17 16.63 0.85
N ASN A 166 -14.37 16.54 -0.21
CA ASN A 166 -12.97 16.14 -0.14
C ASN A 166 -12.05 17.36 -0.08
N HIS A 167 -10.87 17.19 0.49
CA HIS A 167 -9.82 18.20 0.58
C HIS A 167 -8.61 17.76 -0.24
N ALA A 168 -8.71 17.88 -1.56
CA ALA A 168 -7.65 17.48 -2.47
C ALA A 168 -6.51 18.51 -2.49
N VAL A 169 -5.29 18.05 -2.21
CA VAL A 169 -4.03 18.81 -2.21
C VAL A 169 -3.04 18.11 -3.14
N VAL A 170 -2.19 18.89 -3.81
CA VAL A 170 -1.12 18.35 -4.64
C VAL A 170 -0.13 17.59 -3.76
N ASN A 171 0.13 16.31 -4.05
CA ASN A 171 1.17 15.56 -3.35
C ASN A 171 2.52 15.90 -3.98
N GLU A 172 3.16 16.90 -3.42
CA GLU A 172 4.52 17.31 -3.74
C GLU A 172 5.36 17.30 -2.46
N ASP A 173 6.66 17.03 -2.59
CA ASP A 173 7.57 17.14 -1.44
C ASP A 173 7.48 18.57 -0.87
N PRO A 174 7.15 18.73 0.44
CA PRO A 174 6.99 20.05 1.04
C PRO A 174 8.23 20.95 0.88
N ASN A 175 9.43 20.36 0.92
CA ASN A 175 10.69 21.07 0.78
C ASN A 175 10.91 21.46 -0.68
N ALA A 176 10.63 20.57 -1.63
CA ALA A 176 10.68 20.91 -3.06
C ALA A 176 9.69 22.05 -3.41
N ARG A 177 8.49 22.04 -2.79
CA ARG A 177 7.53 23.14 -2.93
C ARG A 177 8.10 24.45 -2.40
N ILE A 178 8.61 24.46 -1.16
CA ILE A 178 9.16 25.65 -0.51
C ILE A 178 10.35 26.22 -1.31
N ILE A 179 11.26 25.37 -1.76
CA ILE A 179 12.42 25.78 -2.58
C ILE A 179 11.93 26.46 -3.88
N ARG A 180 10.92 25.89 -4.54
CA ARG A 180 10.34 26.47 -5.75
C ARG A 180 9.64 27.81 -5.50
N GLU A 181 8.85 27.91 -4.43
CA GLU A 181 8.14 29.15 -4.05
C GLU A 181 9.14 30.27 -3.74
N LEU A 182 10.15 29.99 -2.92
CA LEU A 182 11.22 30.95 -2.59
C LEU A 182 12.01 31.38 -3.84
N ARG A 183 12.22 30.48 -4.81
CA ARG A 183 12.90 30.82 -6.08
C ARG A 183 12.07 31.77 -6.94
N MET A 184 10.78 31.49 -7.09
CA MET A 184 9.89 32.39 -7.81
C MET A 184 9.85 33.76 -7.13
N GLU A 185 9.80 33.79 -5.79
CA GLU A 185 9.85 35.03 -5.02
C GLU A 185 11.16 35.81 -5.27
N VAL A 186 12.32 35.15 -5.20
CA VAL A 186 13.63 35.76 -5.50
C VAL A 186 13.68 36.33 -6.92
N GLU A 187 13.20 35.61 -7.93
CA GLU A 187 13.22 36.10 -9.31
C GLU A 187 12.28 37.30 -9.49
N THR A 188 11.08 37.24 -8.90
CA THR A 188 10.11 38.34 -8.95
C THR A 188 10.68 39.61 -8.29
N LEU A 189 11.33 39.46 -7.13
CA LEU A 189 11.98 40.56 -6.41
C LEU A 189 13.16 41.14 -7.21
N ARG A 190 13.94 40.30 -7.91
CA ARG A 190 15.02 40.74 -8.81
C ARG A 190 14.50 41.52 -10.01
N GLU A 191 13.40 41.08 -10.63
CA GLU A 191 12.75 41.80 -11.72
C GLU A 191 12.19 43.15 -11.26
N MET A 192 11.53 43.20 -10.10
CA MET A 192 11.04 44.45 -9.51
C MET A 192 12.19 45.44 -9.25
N LEU A 193 13.34 44.96 -8.77
CA LEU A 193 14.55 45.77 -8.59
C LEU A 193 15.09 46.31 -9.92
N LYS A 194 15.14 45.48 -10.97
CA LYS A 194 15.56 45.92 -12.32
C LYS A 194 14.66 47.03 -12.87
N HIS A 195 13.33 46.90 -12.75
CA HIS A 195 12.39 47.92 -13.20
C HIS A 195 12.44 49.21 -12.36
N ALA A 196 12.68 49.11 -11.04
CA ALA A 196 12.86 50.28 -10.17
C ALA A 196 14.12 51.11 -10.48
N THR A 197 15.11 50.53 -11.16
CA THR A 197 16.33 51.24 -11.62
C THR A 197 16.10 52.22 -12.77
N GLY A 198 15.01 52.08 -13.53
CA GLY A 198 14.78 52.84 -14.77
C GLY A 198 13.93 54.11 -14.62
N THR A 199 13.32 54.36 -13.44
CA THR A 199 12.36 55.46 -13.25
C THR A 199 12.79 56.34 -12.08
N SER A 200 13.27 57.54 -12.38
CA SER A 200 13.81 58.48 -11.40
C SER A 200 12.69 59.14 -10.56
N LEU A 201 12.70 58.87 -9.24
CA LEU A 201 11.95 59.49 -8.11
C LEU A 201 10.51 58.98 -7.86
N PRO A 202 9.97 58.97 -6.61
CA PRO A 202 10.57 58.97 -5.26
C PRO A 202 10.33 57.60 -4.59
N GLY A 203 11.36 56.75 -4.49
CA GLY A 203 11.17 55.34 -4.11
C GLY A 203 12.31 54.70 -3.32
N GLU A 204 13.25 55.47 -2.78
CA GLU A 204 14.41 54.93 -2.04
C GLU A 204 13.98 54.02 -0.89
N MET A 205 12.94 54.38 -0.13
CA MET A 205 12.45 53.55 0.98
C MET A 205 11.80 52.23 0.51
N LYS A 206 11.10 52.22 -0.64
CA LYS A 206 10.58 50.98 -1.25
C LYS A 206 11.69 50.10 -1.80
N ARG A 207 12.79 50.71 -2.27
CA ARG A 207 13.93 50.01 -2.85
C ARG A 207 14.76 49.28 -1.80
N VAL A 208 14.98 49.93 -0.66
CA VAL A 208 15.65 49.33 0.51
C VAL A 208 14.82 48.15 1.04
N ASP A 209 13.49 48.32 1.20
CA ASP A 209 12.59 47.25 1.66
C ASP A 209 12.55 46.04 0.70
N ILE A 210 12.60 46.25 -0.62
CA ILE A 210 12.70 45.15 -1.59
C ILE A 210 14.09 44.48 -1.54
N HIS A 211 15.16 45.25 -1.31
CA HIS A 211 16.51 44.69 -1.21
C HIS A 211 16.69 43.82 0.03
N ASP A 212 16.14 44.25 1.18
CA ASP A 212 16.17 43.50 2.43
C ASP A 212 15.36 42.20 2.31
N LYS A 213 14.16 42.25 1.71
CA LYS A 213 13.33 41.05 1.45
C LYS A 213 14.00 40.07 0.49
N LEU A 214 14.72 40.56 -0.51
CA LEU A 214 15.50 39.73 -1.43
C LEU A 214 16.62 39.02 -0.68
N ALA A 215 17.40 39.75 0.14
CA ALA A 215 18.49 39.18 0.92
C ALA A 215 18.00 38.14 1.94
N GLU A 216 16.86 38.40 2.58
CA GLU A 216 16.20 37.46 3.50
C GLU A 216 15.76 36.17 2.77
N SER A 217 15.09 36.29 1.62
CA SER A 217 14.65 35.15 0.81
C SER A 217 15.82 34.33 0.26
N GLU A 218 16.90 34.98 -0.19
CA GLU A 218 18.11 34.30 -0.66
C GLU A 218 18.82 33.54 0.47
N ASN A 219 18.89 34.13 1.68
CA ASN A 219 19.49 33.48 2.84
C ASN A 219 18.66 32.27 3.30
N LEU A 220 17.33 32.41 3.33
CA LEU A 220 16.43 31.32 3.68
C LEU A 220 16.52 30.15 2.67
N MET A 221 16.59 30.46 1.38
CA MET A 221 16.79 29.46 0.33
C MET A 221 18.11 28.71 0.50
N LYS A 222 19.19 29.41 0.85
CA LYS A 222 20.50 28.80 1.10
C LYS A 222 20.49 27.88 2.32
N GLN A 223 19.87 28.31 3.43
CA GLN A 223 19.74 27.51 4.64
C GLN A 223 18.90 26.24 4.42
N ILE A 224 17.76 26.37 3.73
CA ILE A 224 16.87 25.24 3.42
C ILE A 224 17.56 24.26 2.46
N SER A 225 18.30 24.76 1.48
CA SER A 225 19.05 23.89 0.55
C SER A 225 20.17 23.12 1.26
N GLN A 226 20.95 23.78 2.13
CA GLN A 226 21.97 23.11 2.95
C GLN A 226 21.38 22.07 3.91
N THR A 227 20.32 22.43 4.64
CA THR A 227 19.65 21.46 5.53
C THR A 227 18.95 20.33 4.77
N TRP A 228 18.60 20.54 3.50
CA TRP A 228 18.06 19.48 2.63
C TRP A 228 19.15 18.51 2.19
N GLU A 229 20.31 18.99 1.73
CA GLU A 229 21.44 18.13 1.37
C GLU A 229 21.82 17.20 2.54
N GLU A 230 21.91 17.77 3.75
CA GLU A 230 22.17 16.98 4.98
C GLU A 230 21.04 15.99 5.33
N LYS A 231 19.77 16.37 5.10
CA LYS A 231 18.61 15.48 5.35
C LYS A 231 18.49 14.39 4.29
N LEU A 232 18.80 14.69 3.05
CA LEU A 232 18.81 13.76 1.93
C LEU A 232 19.87 12.69 2.20
N GLU A 233 21.08 13.11 2.56
CA GLU A 233 22.18 12.21 2.92
C GLU A 233 21.80 11.31 4.10
N LYS A 234 21.17 11.86 5.16
CA LYS A 234 20.63 11.06 6.27
C LYS A 234 19.50 10.11 5.85
N THR A 235 18.62 10.53 4.95
CA THR A 235 17.47 9.71 4.52
C THR A 235 17.95 8.57 3.63
N GLU A 236 18.87 8.83 2.71
CA GLU A 236 19.56 7.81 1.90
C GLU A 236 20.34 6.84 2.80
N GLN A 237 21.01 7.34 3.84
CA GLN A 237 21.74 6.49 4.78
C GLN A 237 20.79 5.59 5.58
N ILE A 238 19.68 6.12 6.10
CA ILE A 238 18.63 5.32 6.78
C ILE A 238 18.00 4.32 5.81
N GLN A 239 17.77 4.71 4.56
CA GLN A 239 17.15 3.86 3.55
C GLN A 239 18.11 2.74 3.10
N SER A 240 19.40 3.04 2.97
CA SER A 240 20.48 2.08 2.72
C SER A 240 20.66 1.13 3.91
N GLU A 241 20.65 1.63 5.14
CA GLU A 241 20.70 0.82 6.36
C GLU A 241 19.48 -0.10 6.47
N ARG A 242 18.27 0.41 6.17
CA ARG A 242 17.04 -0.38 6.12
C ARG A 242 17.10 -1.43 5.02
N GLN A 243 17.59 -1.07 3.83
CA GLN A 243 17.74 -2.00 2.70
C GLN A 243 18.73 -3.10 3.06
N GLN A 244 19.90 -2.76 3.61
CA GLN A 244 20.89 -3.72 4.06
C GLN A 244 20.39 -4.59 5.22
N ALA A 245 19.59 -4.03 6.14
CA ALA A 245 18.97 -4.80 7.22
C ALA A 245 17.94 -5.79 6.68
N LEU A 246 17.10 -5.37 5.73
CA LEU A 246 16.12 -6.22 5.04
C LEU A 246 16.83 -7.32 4.23
N GLU A 247 17.89 -6.98 3.50
CA GLU A 247 18.72 -7.95 2.77
C GLU A 247 19.42 -8.95 3.71
N LYS A 248 19.94 -8.49 4.86
CA LYS A 248 20.50 -9.36 5.90
C LYS A 248 19.46 -10.27 6.55
N MET A 249 18.20 -9.83 6.60
CA MET A 249 17.03 -10.63 6.99
C MET A 249 16.47 -11.48 5.84
N GLY A 250 17.10 -11.46 4.66
CA GLY A 250 16.73 -12.27 3.51
C GLY A 250 15.51 -11.75 2.73
N ILE A 251 15.12 -10.48 2.91
CA ILE A 251 13.98 -9.83 2.26
C ILE A 251 14.51 -8.92 1.13
N SER A 252 14.22 -9.29 -0.13
CA SER A 252 14.56 -8.45 -1.29
C SER A 252 13.40 -7.50 -1.61
N VAL A 253 13.62 -6.20 -1.46
CA VAL A 253 12.65 -5.15 -1.81
C VAL A 253 13.16 -4.41 -3.05
N GLN A 254 12.42 -4.46 -4.15
CA GLN A 254 12.59 -3.59 -5.32
C GLN A 254 11.21 -3.06 -5.77
N ASP A 255 11.20 -1.85 -6.34
CA ASP A 255 10.02 -1.01 -6.66
C ASP A 255 8.98 -1.60 -7.64
N SER A 256 9.13 -2.83 -8.10
CA SER A 256 8.23 -3.45 -9.09
C SER A 256 7.88 -4.92 -8.81
N GLY A 257 8.00 -5.35 -7.56
CA GLY A 257 7.65 -6.71 -7.12
C GLY A 257 8.88 -7.54 -6.76
N ILE A 258 8.66 -8.65 -6.06
CA ILE A 258 9.73 -9.49 -5.52
C ILE A 258 10.26 -10.40 -6.63
N LYS A 259 11.40 -10.04 -7.23
CA LYS A 259 12.10 -10.90 -8.17
C LYS A 259 13.01 -11.85 -7.39
N VAL A 260 12.57 -13.11 -7.23
CA VAL A 260 13.31 -14.08 -6.42
C VAL A 260 14.53 -14.63 -7.18
N GLU A 261 15.67 -14.72 -6.50
CA GLU A 261 16.87 -15.36 -7.03
C GLU A 261 16.66 -16.88 -7.16
N LYS A 262 16.67 -17.38 -8.40
CA LYS A 262 16.36 -18.80 -8.72
C LYS A 262 17.39 -19.81 -8.21
N ASN A 263 18.56 -19.34 -7.74
CA ASN A 263 19.70 -20.17 -7.34
C ASN A 263 19.86 -20.30 -5.81
N LYS A 264 18.86 -19.88 -5.02
CA LYS A 264 18.91 -19.96 -3.55
C LYS A 264 17.70 -20.69 -2.99
N TYR A 265 17.85 -21.24 -1.79
CA TYR A 265 16.73 -21.77 -1.01
C TYR A 265 16.01 -20.60 -0.34
N TYR A 266 14.69 -20.58 -0.43
CA TYR A 266 13.90 -19.54 0.21
C TYR A 266 12.51 -20.04 0.62
N LEU A 267 11.93 -19.36 1.60
CA LEU A 267 10.54 -19.56 2.01
C LEU A 267 9.69 -18.41 1.51
N VAL A 268 8.46 -18.71 1.12
CA VAL A 268 7.43 -17.71 0.83
C VAL A 268 6.27 -17.86 1.79
N ASN A 269 5.72 -16.75 2.28
CA ASN A 269 4.57 -16.84 3.18
C ASN A 269 3.31 -17.32 2.44
N LEU A 270 2.51 -18.11 3.14
CA LEU A 270 1.17 -18.48 2.73
C LEU A 270 0.17 -17.84 3.70
N ASN A 271 -0.92 -17.32 3.16
CA ASN A 271 -1.98 -16.66 3.86
C ASN A 271 -3.32 -17.27 3.44
N ALA A 272 -4.33 -17.13 4.30
CA ALA A 272 -5.70 -17.52 3.96
C ALA A 272 -6.27 -16.65 2.81
N ASP A 273 -5.78 -15.41 2.68
CA ASP A 273 -6.03 -14.55 1.53
C ASP A 273 -4.99 -14.83 0.42
N PRO A 274 -5.38 -15.40 -0.74
CA PRO A 274 -4.45 -15.71 -1.81
C PRO A 274 -3.70 -14.49 -2.36
N SER A 275 -4.26 -13.27 -2.23
CA SER A 275 -3.61 -12.04 -2.69
C SER A 275 -2.43 -11.62 -1.81
N LEU A 276 -2.31 -12.19 -0.61
CA LEU A 276 -1.23 -11.95 0.33
C LEU A 276 -0.18 -13.08 0.35
N ASN A 277 -0.38 -14.11 -0.48
CA ASN A 277 0.60 -15.18 -0.66
C ASN A 277 1.85 -14.63 -1.35
N GLU A 278 3.00 -15.13 -0.94
CA GLU A 278 4.29 -14.88 -1.59
C GLU A 278 4.74 -13.41 -1.61
N LEU A 279 4.15 -12.59 -0.73
CA LEU A 279 4.55 -11.19 -0.51
C LEU A 279 5.74 -11.06 0.46
N LEU A 280 6.08 -12.11 1.19
CA LEU A 280 7.25 -12.19 2.05
C LEU A 280 8.12 -13.34 1.55
N VAL A 281 9.38 -13.03 1.26
CA VAL A 281 10.39 -14.00 0.85
C VAL A 281 11.52 -13.97 1.87
N TYR A 282 11.89 -15.15 2.36
CA TYR A 282 12.98 -15.33 3.32
C TYR A 282 14.04 -16.24 2.71
N TYR A 283 15.21 -15.70 2.38
CA TYR A 283 16.35 -16.52 1.96
C TYR A 283 16.93 -17.31 3.13
N LEU A 284 17.20 -18.59 2.88
CA LEU A 284 17.73 -19.51 3.88
C LEU A 284 19.27 -19.52 3.82
N LYS A 285 19.88 -19.44 4.99
CA LYS A 285 21.32 -19.65 5.22
C LYS A 285 21.60 -21.15 5.41
N GLU A 286 22.87 -21.54 5.44
CA GLU A 286 23.29 -22.91 5.79
C GLU A 286 22.66 -23.40 7.10
N VAL A 287 22.55 -22.48 8.08
CA VAL A 287 21.79 -22.68 9.32
C VAL A 287 20.94 -21.43 9.53
N THR A 288 19.63 -21.61 9.60
CA THR A 288 18.64 -20.54 9.80
C THR A 288 17.82 -20.83 11.06
N LEU A 289 17.91 -19.96 12.06
CA LEU A 289 17.12 -20.05 13.30
C LEU A 289 15.79 -19.32 13.16
N ILE A 290 14.69 -19.99 13.48
CA ILE A 290 13.34 -19.44 13.47
C ILE A 290 12.84 -19.32 14.90
N GLY A 291 12.26 -18.18 15.27
CA GLY A 291 11.83 -17.95 16.64
C GLY A 291 11.05 -16.66 16.88
N GLY A 292 10.68 -16.43 18.13
CA GLY A 292 9.93 -15.26 18.60
C GLY A 292 10.78 -14.03 18.86
N HIS A 293 10.13 -12.86 19.01
CA HIS A 293 10.78 -11.67 19.57
C HIS A 293 10.74 -11.70 21.09
N ASN A 294 11.88 -11.95 21.73
CA ASN A 294 12.03 -11.89 23.19
C ASN A 294 12.68 -10.57 23.61
N ASN A 295 11.96 -9.78 24.40
CA ASN A 295 12.50 -8.59 25.09
C ASN A 295 13.19 -8.94 26.43
N GLU A 296 13.09 -10.20 26.88
CA GLU A 296 13.69 -10.67 28.13
C GLU A 296 14.95 -11.49 27.79
N GLY A 297 16.13 -10.91 27.99
CA GLY A 297 17.45 -11.37 27.52
C GLY A 297 17.92 -12.75 28.01
N THR A 298 17.19 -13.79 27.65
CA THR A 298 17.43 -15.20 28.00
C THR A 298 18.00 -16.02 26.84
N THR A 299 17.94 -15.53 25.60
CA THR A 299 18.52 -16.20 24.43
C THR A 299 19.89 -15.58 24.05
N LYS A 300 20.87 -16.45 23.73
CA LYS A 300 22.25 -16.03 23.36
C LYS A 300 22.35 -15.42 21.96
N GLN A 301 21.34 -15.60 21.10
CA GLN A 301 21.32 -15.14 19.72
C GLN A 301 19.89 -14.78 19.29
N LEU A 302 19.76 -13.71 18.48
CA LEU A 302 18.48 -13.34 17.87
C LEU A 302 18.15 -14.31 16.72
N PRO A 303 16.90 -14.79 16.59
CA PRO A 303 16.49 -15.62 15.46
C PRO A 303 16.69 -14.90 14.11
N ASP A 304 17.10 -15.64 13.08
CA ASP A 304 17.24 -15.13 11.72
C ASP A 304 15.88 -14.79 11.10
N ILE A 305 14.88 -15.64 11.34
CA ILE A 305 13.48 -15.39 10.96
C ILE A 305 12.66 -15.21 12.22
N GLN A 306 12.17 -14.00 12.43
CA GLN A 306 11.42 -13.64 13.61
C GLN A 306 9.92 -13.63 13.34
N LEU A 307 9.19 -14.47 14.09
CA LEU A 307 7.75 -14.64 13.95
C LEU A 307 7.05 -14.19 15.24
N MET A 308 5.93 -13.49 15.10
CA MET A 308 5.14 -13.02 16.24
C MET A 308 3.80 -13.76 16.30
N GLY A 309 3.37 -14.14 17.50
CA GLY A 309 2.04 -14.70 17.73
C GLY A 309 2.02 -15.90 18.67
N LEU A 310 0.81 -16.28 19.07
CA LEU A 310 0.58 -17.40 19.99
C LEU A 310 1.10 -18.71 19.40
N GLY A 311 1.91 -19.43 20.18
CA GLY A 311 2.46 -20.74 19.82
C GLY A 311 3.83 -20.71 19.13
N ILE A 312 4.46 -19.53 18.99
CA ILE A 312 5.86 -19.42 18.58
C ILE A 312 6.74 -19.31 19.83
N GLN A 313 7.79 -20.13 19.89
CA GLN A 313 8.77 -20.13 20.97
C GLN A 313 9.92 -19.17 20.65
N PRO A 314 10.68 -18.68 21.66
CA PRO A 314 11.85 -17.83 21.43
C PRO A 314 12.86 -18.43 20.45
N GLU A 315 13.12 -19.73 20.60
CA GLU A 315 13.82 -20.59 19.63
C GLU A 315 12.83 -21.69 19.25
N HIS A 316 12.26 -21.61 18.05
CA HIS A 316 11.14 -22.46 17.65
C HIS A 316 11.59 -23.62 16.77
N CYS A 317 12.44 -23.33 15.79
CA CYS A 317 12.82 -24.32 14.80
C CYS A 317 14.16 -23.94 14.16
N LEU A 318 14.92 -24.95 13.74
CA LEU A 318 16.13 -24.78 12.95
C LEU A 318 15.90 -25.33 11.55
N ILE A 319 16.25 -24.54 10.53
CA ILE A 319 16.39 -25.03 9.16
C ILE A 319 17.88 -25.16 8.84
N THR A 320 18.30 -26.30 8.31
CA THR A 320 19.68 -26.54 7.87
C THR A 320 19.73 -26.94 6.40
N ILE A 321 20.76 -26.46 5.69
CA ILE A 321 21.10 -26.89 4.34
C ILE A 321 22.35 -27.75 4.46
N GLU A 322 22.23 -29.04 4.18
CA GLU A 322 23.31 -30.02 4.27
C GLU A 322 23.41 -30.77 2.94
N ASP A 323 24.59 -30.76 2.30
CA ASP A 323 24.85 -31.43 1.01
C ASP A 323 23.87 -31.07 -0.12
N GLY A 324 23.27 -29.87 -0.09
CA GLY A 324 22.27 -29.45 -1.07
C GLY A 324 20.85 -29.94 -0.78
N GLU A 325 20.63 -30.56 0.37
CA GLU A 325 19.30 -30.92 0.87
C GLU A 325 18.87 -30.00 2.01
N LEU A 326 17.56 -29.74 2.10
CA LEU A 326 17.00 -28.86 3.11
C LEU A 326 16.34 -29.68 4.21
N PHE A 327 16.62 -29.35 5.47
CA PHE A 327 16.05 -30.03 6.63
C PHE A 327 15.44 -29.02 7.61
N MET A 328 14.44 -29.48 8.35
CA MET A 328 13.78 -28.75 9.43
C MET A 328 13.81 -29.59 10.71
N ALA A 329 14.25 -28.99 11.82
CA ALA A 329 14.26 -29.62 13.14
C ALA A 329 13.52 -28.73 14.15
N PRO A 330 12.43 -29.21 14.79
CA PRO A 330 11.79 -28.50 15.89
C PRO A 330 12.71 -28.41 17.12
N ILE A 331 12.62 -27.32 17.89
CA ILE A 331 13.35 -27.14 19.16
C ILE A 331 12.38 -27.28 20.32
N ASP A 332 12.77 -27.94 21.43
CA ASP A 332 12.00 -28.04 22.68
C ASP A 332 10.49 -28.33 22.51
N SER A 333 10.17 -29.33 21.67
CA SER A 333 8.80 -29.75 21.34
C SER A 333 7.92 -28.64 20.70
N ALA A 334 8.55 -27.65 20.08
CA ALA A 334 7.88 -26.63 19.30
C ALA A 334 7.00 -27.23 18.20
N ARG A 335 5.80 -26.67 18.06
CA ARG A 335 4.83 -27.15 17.07
C ARG A 335 5.26 -26.78 15.65
N CYS A 336 5.81 -27.75 14.93
CA CYS A 336 6.14 -27.65 13.52
C CYS A 336 5.35 -28.71 12.75
N CYS A 337 4.81 -28.37 11.57
CA CYS A 337 4.21 -29.34 10.67
C CYS A 337 4.76 -29.19 9.25
N VAL A 338 4.89 -30.30 8.53
CA VAL A 338 5.21 -30.34 7.10
C VAL A 338 4.08 -31.06 6.38
N ASN A 339 3.48 -30.41 5.39
CA ASN A 339 2.36 -30.93 4.60
C ASN A 339 1.18 -31.46 5.44
N GLY A 340 0.95 -30.86 6.61
CA GLY A 340 -0.11 -31.23 7.55
C GLY A 340 0.26 -32.28 8.59
N SER A 341 1.41 -32.96 8.45
CA SER A 341 1.92 -33.89 9.46
C SER A 341 2.82 -33.18 10.46
N VAL A 342 2.68 -33.51 11.75
CA VAL A 342 3.52 -32.95 12.82
C VAL A 342 4.94 -33.49 12.69
N ALA A 343 5.90 -32.58 12.64
CA ALA A 343 7.32 -32.92 12.68
C ALA A 343 7.79 -32.87 14.15
N THR A 344 8.32 -34.00 14.65
CA THR A 344 8.89 -34.11 16.00
C THR A 344 10.41 -34.28 16.00
N GLU A 345 10.98 -34.57 14.83
CA GLU A 345 12.41 -34.80 14.62
C GLU A 345 12.87 -34.14 13.32
N LYS A 346 14.18 -34.23 13.03
CA LYS A 346 14.76 -33.67 11.80
C LYS A 346 14.07 -34.27 10.57
N THR A 347 13.41 -33.41 9.81
CA THR A 347 12.54 -33.76 8.67
C THR A 347 13.09 -33.13 7.39
N SER A 348 13.18 -33.90 6.31
CA SER A 348 13.59 -33.40 4.99
C SER A 348 12.50 -32.52 4.36
N LEU A 349 12.90 -31.45 3.69
CA LEU A 349 12.04 -30.49 3.01
C LEU A 349 12.36 -30.44 1.52
N ASN A 350 11.31 -30.56 0.70
CA ASN A 350 11.39 -30.52 -0.76
C ASN A 350 10.76 -29.24 -1.33
N HIS A 351 11.09 -28.95 -2.59
CA HIS A 351 10.46 -27.84 -3.31
C HIS A 351 8.94 -28.02 -3.34
N GLY A 352 8.21 -27.00 -2.89
CA GLY A 352 6.75 -27.00 -2.85
C GLY A 352 6.14 -27.45 -1.51
N ASP A 353 6.94 -27.97 -0.58
CA ASP A 353 6.45 -28.38 0.73
C ASP A 353 5.88 -27.20 1.51
N ARG A 354 4.81 -27.47 2.26
CA ARG A 354 4.12 -26.48 3.09
C ARG A 354 4.46 -26.68 4.55
N ILE A 355 5.02 -25.65 5.17
CA ILE A 355 5.41 -25.67 6.58
C ILE A 355 4.41 -24.85 7.38
N LEU A 356 4.08 -25.33 8.57
CA LEU A 356 3.37 -24.57 9.60
C LEU A 356 4.22 -24.50 10.86
N TRP A 357 4.43 -23.29 11.37
CA TRP A 357 5.01 -23.04 12.68
C TRP A 357 3.98 -22.43 13.64
N GLY A 358 3.93 -22.98 14.85
CA GLY A 358 2.92 -22.63 15.84
C GLY A 358 1.51 -22.87 15.31
N ASN A 359 0.68 -21.84 15.32
CA ASN A 359 -0.74 -21.95 14.97
C ASN A 359 -1.12 -21.26 13.65
N HIS A 360 -0.34 -20.28 13.19
CA HIS A 360 -0.79 -19.36 12.14
C HIS A 360 0.27 -19.00 11.10
N HIS A 361 1.50 -19.52 11.23
CA HIS A 361 2.60 -19.15 10.34
C HIS A 361 2.81 -20.21 9.29
N PHE A 362 2.22 -20.00 8.11
CA PHE A 362 2.29 -20.92 6.98
C PHE A 362 3.31 -20.44 5.95
N PHE A 363 4.13 -21.36 5.45
CA PHE A 363 5.15 -21.09 4.45
C PHE A 363 5.18 -22.16 3.37
N ARG A 364 5.64 -21.80 2.18
CA ARG A 364 5.99 -22.74 1.10
C ARG A 364 7.49 -22.73 0.87
N VAL A 365 8.08 -23.90 0.82
CA VAL A 365 9.49 -24.12 0.55
C VAL A 365 9.76 -23.98 -0.94
N ASN A 366 10.83 -23.27 -1.29
CA ASN A 366 11.36 -23.24 -2.64
C ASN A 366 12.84 -23.62 -2.61
N CYS A 367 13.17 -24.77 -3.19
CA CYS A 367 14.55 -25.17 -3.47
C CYS A 367 14.96 -24.68 -4.88
N PRO A 368 16.24 -24.37 -5.10
CA PRO A 368 16.77 -24.05 -6.42
C PRO A 368 16.58 -25.22 -7.38
N LYS A 369 16.39 -24.94 -8.67
CA LYS A 369 16.31 -25.98 -9.70
C LYS A 369 17.68 -26.64 -9.84
N SER A 370 17.77 -27.95 -9.68
CA SER A 370 18.94 -28.71 -10.09
C SER A 370 19.14 -28.50 -11.60
N ASN A 371 20.29 -27.94 -11.98
CA ASN A 371 20.72 -27.94 -13.39
C ASN A 371 20.99 -29.40 -13.77
N ASN A 372 19.97 -30.08 -14.29
CA ASN A 372 20.13 -31.26 -15.14
C ASN A 372 19.86 -30.86 -16.59
#